data_AF-A0A944BKX1-F1
#
_entry.id   AF-A0A944BKX1-F1
#
_cell.length_a   1.000
_cell.length_b   1.000
_cell.length_c   1.000
_cell.angle_alpha   90.00
_cell.angle_beta   90.00
_cell.angle_gamma   90.00
#
_symmetry.space_group_name_H-M   'P 1'
#
loop_
_entity.id
_entity.type
_entity.pdbx_description
1 polymer ?
#
loop_
_entity_poly.entity_id
_entity_poly.type
_entity_poly.pdbx_seq_one_letter_code
_entity_poly.pdbx_strand_id
1 'polypeptide(L)'
;MEFETWESPRGKSELGLPIAEGYAQPYPYGNLMRQYDGNRCRHRGLDIGAVGEKNGGLGTVVNSATPGVITLIGKAGGDVKEFGKIDKRSGTTKRTGKTYPRQILAPGYGVVYPFSRTYGRWRSGTVIVVRVTDGPLKDYTLRYMHLADVRPDLKVGSKIEAGEHIALMGATAIMDSWPHVHIDLTNPEGQRVDPASYIGLQETISHCSNASVSKKNSTKSGKSNKAAKSGKSNKAKSSTKSAKKKSAKTAEVVKRPRQSYVGTQKGDPITPQMRTLSRG
;
A
#
# COMPACT_ATOMS: atom_id res chain seq x y z
N MET A 1 10.33 18.17 19.55
CA MET A 1 10.25 17.80 18.11
C MET A 1 8.79 17.54 17.86
N GLU A 2 8.12 18.47 17.19
CA GLU A 2 6.69 18.41 16.91
C GLU A 2 6.39 17.34 15.87
N PHE A 3 5.20 16.74 15.95
CA PHE A 3 4.68 15.87 14.90
C PHE A 3 4.65 16.64 13.56
N GLU A 4 4.75 15.93 12.44
CA GLU A 4 3.88 16.30 11.33
C GLU A 4 2.46 15.87 11.73
N THR A 5 1.80 16.69 12.55
CA THR A 5 0.41 16.48 12.93
C THR A 5 -0.40 16.79 11.70
N TRP A 6 -1.06 15.76 11.17
CA TRP A 6 -1.94 15.93 10.05
C TRP A 6 -3.36 15.52 10.46
N GLU A 7 -4.25 16.50 10.51
CA GLU A 7 -5.67 16.27 10.67
C GLU A 7 -6.28 15.95 9.31
N SER A 8 -7.11 14.92 9.26
CA SER A 8 -7.75 14.51 8.03
C SER A 8 -8.84 15.51 7.59
N PRO A 9 -8.77 16.03 6.35
CA PRO A 9 -9.89 16.75 5.76
C PRO A 9 -11.13 15.85 5.61
N ARG A 10 -12.30 16.45 5.81
CA ARG A 10 -13.63 15.87 5.55
C ARG A 10 -14.36 16.71 4.49
N GLY A 11 -15.16 16.07 3.65
CA GLY A 11 -15.93 16.71 2.58
C GLY A 11 -15.11 17.15 1.36
N LYS A 12 -13.89 17.69 1.53
CA LYS A 12 -12.93 17.93 0.43
C LYS A 12 -11.51 17.58 0.87
N SER A 13 -10.74 16.95 -0.01
CA SER A 13 -9.32 16.65 0.20
C SER A 13 -8.44 17.88 0.05
N GLU A 14 -7.14 17.76 0.36
CA GLU A 14 -6.13 18.81 0.12
C GLU A 14 -6.05 19.27 -1.34
N LEU A 15 -6.45 18.40 -2.29
CA LEU A 15 -6.51 18.72 -3.73
C LEU A 15 -7.82 19.41 -4.12
N GLY A 16 -8.68 19.76 -3.15
CA GLY A 16 -10.01 20.32 -3.38
C GLY A 16 -11.04 19.31 -3.92
N LEU A 17 -10.67 18.02 -4.04
CA LEU A 17 -11.54 16.98 -4.58
C LEU A 17 -12.59 16.55 -3.54
N PRO A 18 -13.85 16.34 -3.93
CA PRO A 18 -14.92 15.97 -3.01
C PRO A 18 -14.63 14.61 -2.36
N ILE A 19 -14.70 14.56 -1.04
CA ILE A 19 -14.69 13.33 -0.26
C ILE A 19 -16.14 12.93 -0.04
N ALA A 20 -16.45 11.64 -0.21
CA ALA A 20 -17.81 11.15 -0.02
C ALA A 20 -18.30 11.43 1.42
N GLU A 21 -19.61 11.57 1.60
CA GLU A 21 -20.21 11.77 2.92
C GLU A 21 -19.92 10.59 3.84
N GLY A 22 -19.49 10.88 5.07
CA GLY A 22 -19.05 9.87 6.05
C GLY A 22 -17.60 9.39 5.88
N TYR A 23 -16.83 9.99 4.96
CA TYR A 23 -15.44 9.65 4.72
C TYR A 23 -14.48 10.76 5.12
N ALA A 24 -13.25 10.35 5.38
CA ALA A 24 -12.12 11.23 5.60
C ALA A 24 -10.94 10.78 4.73
N GLN A 25 -10.05 11.71 4.42
CA GLN A 25 -8.82 11.39 3.72
C GLN A 25 -7.90 10.56 4.65
N PRO A 26 -7.45 9.35 4.27
CA PRO A 26 -6.66 8.53 5.20
C PRO A 26 -5.21 8.99 5.36
N TYR A 27 -4.69 9.74 4.37
CA TYR A 27 -3.31 10.19 4.33
C TYR A 27 -3.16 11.39 3.37
N PRO A 28 -2.22 12.33 3.58
CA PRO A 28 -2.04 13.49 2.69
C PRO A 28 -1.78 13.08 1.23
N TYR A 29 -2.23 13.90 0.26
CA TYR A 29 -2.19 13.56 -1.18
C TYR A 29 -1.02 14.19 -1.93
N GLY A 30 -0.10 14.85 -1.22
CA GLY A 30 1.02 15.57 -1.84
C GLY A 30 1.93 14.73 -2.75
N ASN A 31 2.00 13.41 -2.56
CA ASN A 31 2.81 12.48 -3.36
C ASN A 31 2.05 11.18 -3.72
N LEU A 32 0.95 11.30 -4.44
CA LEU A 32 0.17 10.15 -4.93
C LEU A 32 0.99 9.24 -5.87
N MET A 33 1.35 8.03 -5.42
CA MET A 33 1.88 6.96 -6.26
C MET A 33 0.77 5.95 -6.56
N ARG A 34 -0.09 6.27 -7.52
CA ARG A 34 -1.21 5.38 -7.88
C ARG A 34 -0.72 4.19 -8.69
N GLN A 35 -0.85 2.99 -8.14
CA GLN A 35 -0.62 1.73 -8.86
C GLN A 35 -1.74 0.72 -8.65
N TYR A 36 -3.02 1.10 -8.66
CA TYR A 36 -4.06 0.07 -8.76
C TYR A 36 -3.83 -0.71 -10.08
N ASP A 37 -3.65 -2.03 -9.92
CA ASP A 37 -3.20 -3.02 -10.90
C ASP A 37 -1.83 -2.83 -11.57
N GLY A 38 -0.92 -2.08 -10.94
CA GLY A 38 0.50 -2.23 -11.22
C GLY A 38 0.88 -3.72 -11.17
N ASN A 39 1.43 -4.26 -12.26
CA ASN A 39 1.96 -5.62 -12.36
C ASN A 39 0.93 -6.77 -12.58
N ARG A 40 0.09 -6.71 -13.62
CA ARG A 40 -0.81 -7.80 -14.07
C ARG A 40 -1.87 -8.22 -13.02
N CYS A 41 -2.63 -7.26 -12.47
CA CYS A 41 -3.69 -7.52 -11.47
C CYS A 41 -3.21 -8.05 -10.11
N ARG A 42 -1.92 -7.88 -9.80
CA ARG A 42 -1.32 -8.32 -8.52
C ARG A 42 -1.44 -7.26 -7.42
N HIS A 43 -1.67 -6.01 -7.78
CA HIS A 43 -1.78 -4.89 -6.86
C HIS A 43 -3.24 -4.39 -6.81
N ARG A 44 -4.03 -4.84 -5.82
CA ARG A 44 -5.46 -4.55 -5.72
C ARG A 44 -5.74 -3.60 -4.55
N GLY A 45 -5.17 -2.41 -4.64
CA GLY A 45 -5.25 -1.36 -3.64
C GLY A 45 -4.66 -0.05 -4.15
N LEU A 46 -4.78 0.97 -3.32
CA LEU A 46 -4.21 2.29 -3.53
C LEU A 46 -2.97 2.46 -2.67
N ASP A 47 -1.85 2.75 -3.31
CA ASP A 47 -0.65 3.22 -2.65
C ASP A 47 -0.65 4.75 -2.59
N ILE A 48 -0.48 5.30 -1.40
CA ILE A 48 -0.28 6.73 -1.20
C ILE A 48 1.16 6.90 -0.73
N GLY A 49 1.97 7.43 -1.64
CA GLY A 49 3.40 7.64 -1.46
C GLY A 49 3.68 8.64 -0.35
N ALA A 50 4.86 8.53 0.24
CA ALA A 50 5.20 9.36 1.36
C ALA A 50 5.26 10.86 1.04
N VAL A 51 4.62 11.64 1.91
CA VAL A 51 4.46 13.10 1.83
C VAL A 51 5.47 13.82 2.73
N GLY A 52 5.68 15.12 2.53
CA GLY A 52 6.61 15.91 3.33
C GLY A 52 8.10 15.79 2.95
N GLU A 53 8.86 16.81 3.33
CA GLU A 53 10.28 16.95 2.96
C GLU A 53 11.19 16.03 3.78
N LYS A 54 10.80 15.73 5.03
CA LYS A 54 11.62 14.97 5.98
C LYS A 54 11.40 13.47 5.83
N ASN A 55 12.50 12.73 5.71
CA ASN A 55 12.54 11.26 5.74
C ASN A 55 11.59 10.57 4.75
N GLY A 56 11.11 11.26 3.70
CA GLY A 56 10.03 10.75 2.86
C GLY A 56 8.86 10.29 3.72
N GLY A 57 8.24 11.20 4.45
CA GLY A 57 7.00 11.05 5.22
C GLY A 57 6.98 10.05 6.36
N LEU A 58 8.13 9.45 6.75
CA LEU A 58 8.10 8.28 7.63
C LEU A 58 7.19 8.40 8.86
N GLY A 59 7.34 9.27 9.85
CA GLY A 59 6.41 9.27 11.00
C GLY A 59 5.02 9.88 10.78
N THR A 60 4.57 10.14 9.55
CA THR A 60 3.32 10.89 9.30
C THR A 60 2.10 10.08 9.73
N VAL A 61 1.11 10.79 10.30
CA VAL A 61 -0.14 10.22 10.80
C VAL A 61 -0.95 9.58 9.66
N VAL A 62 -1.47 8.38 9.93
CA VAL A 62 -2.48 7.70 9.13
C VAL A 62 -3.80 7.75 9.88
N ASN A 63 -4.82 8.28 9.21
CA ASN A 63 -6.16 8.44 9.75
C ASN A 63 -7.10 7.37 9.18
N SER A 64 -8.13 7.00 9.94
CA SER A 64 -9.19 6.15 9.43
C SER A 64 -9.98 6.88 8.35
N ALA A 65 -10.27 6.19 7.24
CA ALA A 65 -11.05 6.75 6.15
C ALA A 65 -12.56 6.68 6.43
N THR A 66 -12.95 5.77 7.32
CA THR A 66 -14.35 5.42 7.60
C THR A 66 -14.57 5.22 9.10
N PRO A 67 -15.80 5.39 9.61
CA PRO A 67 -16.15 4.83 10.90
C PRO A 67 -16.13 3.30 10.84
N GLY A 68 -15.70 2.65 11.91
CA GLY A 68 -15.62 1.19 11.91
C GLY A 68 -15.17 0.56 13.20
N VAL A 69 -15.02 -0.77 13.15
CA VAL A 69 -14.45 -1.59 14.21
C VAL A 69 -13.19 -2.26 13.71
N ILE A 70 -12.11 -2.15 14.49
CA ILE A 70 -10.85 -2.85 14.19
C ILE A 70 -11.06 -4.35 14.39
N THR A 71 -10.86 -5.14 13.34
CA THR A 71 -11.03 -6.60 13.38
C THR A 71 -9.69 -7.35 13.41
N LEU A 72 -8.59 -6.70 13.02
CA LEU A 72 -7.24 -7.26 13.14
C LEU A 72 -6.21 -6.15 13.28
N ILE A 73 -5.23 -6.39 14.16
CA ILE A 73 -3.96 -5.65 14.21
C ILE A 73 -2.83 -6.66 14.08
N GLY A 74 -2.08 -6.57 12.99
CA GLY A 74 -0.85 -7.32 12.78
C GLY A 74 0.35 -6.39 12.97
N LYS A 75 1.36 -6.80 13.75
CA LYS A 75 2.58 -6.00 13.95
C LYS A 75 3.81 -6.70 13.39
N ALA A 76 4.60 -5.99 12.60
CA ALA A 76 5.94 -6.46 12.23
C ALA A 76 6.79 -6.62 13.50
N GLY A 77 7.45 -7.78 13.64
CA GLY A 77 8.17 -8.14 14.87
C GLY A 77 7.31 -8.75 15.98
N GLY A 78 5.98 -8.76 15.86
CA GLY A 78 5.07 -9.55 16.70
C GLY A 78 5.05 -11.00 16.24
N ASP A 79 4.10 -11.36 15.36
CA ASP A 79 4.20 -12.61 14.62
C ASP A 79 5.10 -12.42 13.39
N VAL A 80 6.37 -12.80 13.56
CA VAL A 80 7.41 -12.66 12.52
C VAL A 80 7.10 -13.49 11.27
N LYS A 81 6.43 -14.64 11.41
CA LYS A 81 6.09 -15.50 10.26
C LYS A 81 5.02 -14.84 9.41
N GLU A 82 4.05 -14.20 10.04
CA GLU A 82 2.92 -13.56 9.36
C GLU A 82 3.27 -12.17 8.83
N PHE A 83 3.89 -11.32 9.65
CA PHE A 83 4.04 -9.87 9.40
C PHE A 83 5.49 -9.43 9.18
N GLY A 84 6.45 -10.34 9.28
CA GLY A 84 7.86 -10.07 9.02
C GLY A 84 8.66 -9.59 10.23
N LYS A 85 9.98 -9.59 10.08
CA LYS A 85 10.95 -9.23 11.13
C LYS A 85 11.28 -7.75 11.08
N ILE A 86 11.01 -7.01 12.15
CA ILE A 86 11.33 -5.58 12.25
C ILE A 86 12.85 -5.32 12.17
N ASP A 87 13.27 -4.21 11.53
CA ASP A 87 14.67 -3.80 11.38
C ASP A 87 15.12 -2.88 12.53
N LYS A 88 15.56 -3.45 13.65
CA LYS A 88 16.07 -2.69 14.82
C LYS A 88 17.55 -2.28 14.71
N ARG A 89 18.19 -2.41 13.55
CA ARG A 89 19.58 -1.98 13.38
C ARG A 89 19.67 -0.46 13.47
N SER A 90 20.79 0.06 13.93
CA SER A 90 21.06 1.49 13.99
C SER A 90 21.34 2.09 12.60
N GLY A 91 21.36 3.42 12.53
CA GLY A 91 21.74 4.18 11.34
C GLY A 91 20.64 4.25 10.28
N THR A 92 21.04 4.18 9.01
CA THR A 92 20.15 4.44 7.87
C THR A 92 20.05 3.26 6.91
N THR A 93 18.92 3.13 6.23
CA THR A 93 18.67 2.15 5.18
C THR A 93 18.43 2.84 3.85
N LYS A 94 18.71 2.16 2.73
CA LYS A 94 18.40 2.64 1.39
C LYS A 94 17.15 1.94 0.85
N ARG A 95 16.29 2.71 0.19
CA ARG A 95 15.15 2.23 -0.61
C ARG A 95 15.13 3.00 -1.93
N THR A 96 15.24 2.27 -3.03
CA THR A 96 15.22 2.83 -4.41
C THR A 96 16.04 4.12 -4.53
N GLY A 97 17.30 4.07 -4.07
CA GLY A 97 18.25 5.18 -4.15
C GLY A 97 18.17 6.26 -3.07
N LYS A 98 17.10 6.32 -2.26
CA LYS A 98 16.96 7.28 -1.16
C LYS A 98 17.32 6.66 0.18
N THR A 99 17.93 7.47 1.06
CA THR A 99 18.38 7.06 2.39
C THR A 99 17.34 7.48 3.43
N TYR A 100 17.04 6.58 4.37
CA TYR A 100 16.04 6.76 5.40
C TYR A 100 16.59 6.35 6.77
N PRO A 101 16.22 7.02 7.87
CA PRO A 101 16.59 6.57 9.21
C PRO A 101 15.88 5.26 9.55
N ARG A 102 16.58 4.28 10.16
CA ARG A 102 15.97 3.02 10.60
C ARG A 102 15.09 3.15 11.85
N GLN A 103 15.21 4.26 12.54
CA GLN A 103 14.48 4.57 13.75
C GLN A 103 14.04 6.03 13.71
N ILE A 104 12.84 6.31 14.18
CA ILE A 104 12.32 7.66 14.35
C ILE A 104 11.77 7.79 15.76
N LEU A 105 11.87 8.98 16.35
CA LEU A 105 11.16 9.29 17.59
C LEU A 105 9.80 9.88 17.20
N ALA A 106 8.72 9.21 17.57
CA ALA A 106 7.36 9.65 17.30
C ALA A 106 6.65 9.95 18.63
N PRO A 107 6.08 11.15 18.83
CA PRO A 107 5.43 11.47 20.09
C PRO A 107 4.23 10.56 20.33
N GLY A 108 4.00 10.14 21.58
CA GLY A 108 2.97 9.15 21.93
C GLY A 108 3.30 7.69 21.56
N TYR A 109 4.32 7.44 20.72
CA TYR A 109 4.76 6.10 20.32
C TYR A 109 6.16 5.74 20.85
N GLY A 110 7.00 6.75 21.12
CA GLY A 110 8.40 6.55 21.49
C GLY A 110 9.27 6.23 20.26
N VAL A 111 10.21 5.30 20.41
CA VAL A 111 11.11 4.90 19.32
C VAL A 111 10.39 3.91 18.42
N VAL A 112 10.16 4.33 17.17
CA VAL A 112 9.47 3.55 16.15
C VAL A 112 10.47 3.08 15.09
N TYR A 113 10.30 1.83 14.64
CA TYR A 113 11.11 1.21 13.60
C TYR A 113 10.27 1.05 12.33
N PRO A 114 10.36 1.98 11.36
CA PRO A 114 9.47 1.97 10.20
C PRO A 114 9.75 0.85 9.19
N PHE A 115 10.82 0.08 9.33
CA PHE A 115 11.23 -0.92 8.34
C PHE A 115 11.18 -2.34 8.89
N SER A 116 10.86 -3.29 8.01
CA SER A 116 11.14 -4.71 8.25
C SER A 116 12.28 -5.20 7.36
N ARG A 117 12.88 -6.32 7.75
CA ARG A 117 13.92 -7.05 7.00
C ARG A 117 13.35 -8.16 6.13
N THR A 118 12.14 -8.60 6.42
CA THR A 118 11.44 -9.67 5.71
C THR A 118 9.99 -9.28 5.51
N TYR A 119 9.34 -9.87 4.50
CA TYR A 119 7.94 -9.57 4.16
C TYR A 119 6.94 -10.17 5.16
N GLY A 120 7.22 -11.36 5.72
CA GLY A 120 6.19 -12.20 6.33
C GLY A 120 5.27 -12.83 5.27
N ARG A 121 4.42 -13.78 5.68
CA ARG A 121 3.48 -14.49 4.81
C ARG A 121 2.46 -13.55 4.19
N TRP A 122 1.96 -12.58 4.95
CA TRP A 122 0.97 -11.60 4.49
C TRP A 122 1.57 -10.54 3.60
N ARG A 123 2.90 -10.35 3.65
CA ARG A 123 3.61 -9.26 2.98
C ARG A 123 3.09 -7.87 3.33
N SER A 124 2.37 -7.74 4.43
CA SER A 124 1.72 -6.51 4.86
C SER A 124 2.58 -5.64 5.75
N GLY A 125 3.58 -6.24 6.41
CA GLY A 125 4.21 -5.58 7.54
C GLY A 125 3.19 -5.37 8.66
N THR A 126 3.32 -4.25 9.36
CA THR A 126 2.29 -3.81 10.32
C THR A 126 1.03 -3.40 9.57
N VAL A 127 -0.11 -3.90 10.03
CA VAL A 127 -1.41 -3.82 9.36
C VAL A 127 -2.55 -3.59 10.34
N ILE A 128 -3.53 -2.78 9.94
CA ILE A 128 -4.83 -2.64 10.60
C ILE A 128 -5.91 -3.08 9.61
N VAL A 129 -6.88 -3.87 10.08
CA VAL A 129 -8.08 -4.24 9.32
C VAL A 129 -9.31 -3.70 10.03
N VAL A 130 -10.16 -3.00 9.29
CA VAL A 130 -11.37 -2.34 9.79
C VAL A 130 -12.59 -2.90 9.08
N ARG A 131 -13.61 -3.27 9.86
CA ARG A 131 -14.97 -3.50 9.36
C ARG A 131 -15.73 -2.18 9.42
N VAL A 132 -16.17 -1.68 8.28
CA VAL A 132 -16.90 -0.41 8.19
C VAL A 132 -18.29 -0.57 8.79
N THR A 133 -18.69 0.33 9.68
CA THR A 133 -19.97 0.23 10.41
C THR A 133 -21.06 1.15 9.91
N ASP A 134 -20.71 2.18 9.15
CA ASP A 134 -21.65 3.20 8.69
C ASP A 134 -21.26 3.77 7.30
N GLY A 135 -22.19 4.45 6.66
CA GLY A 135 -22.03 5.07 5.35
C GLY A 135 -22.16 4.10 4.16
N PRO A 136 -21.90 4.58 2.93
CA PRO A 136 -22.03 3.82 1.68
C PRO A 136 -21.22 2.53 1.60
N LEU A 137 -20.14 2.43 2.39
CA LEU A 137 -19.27 1.26 2.47
C LEU A 137 -19.55 0.43 3.73
N LYS A 138 -20.70 0.61 4.39
CA LYS A 138 -21.12 -0.25 5.48
C LYS A 138 -20.94 -1.72 5.09
N ASP A 139 -20.39 -2.51 6.00
CA ASP A 139 -20.09 -3.92 5.80
C ASP A 139 -18.92 -4.21 4.82
N TYR A 140 -18.18 -3.20 4.38
CA TYR A 140 -16.91 -3.43 3.70
C TYR A 140 -15.79 -3.69 4.71
N THR A 141 -14.69 -4.25 4.20
CA THR A 141 -13.44 -4.42 4.94
C THR A 141 -12.36 -3.56 4.33
N LEU A 142 -11.78 -2.67 5.12
CA LEU A 142 -10.70 -1.78 4.73
C LEU A 142 -9.39 -2.20 5.43
N ARG A 143 -8.27 -2.21 4.72
CA ARG A 143 -6.96 -2.53 5.29
C ARG A 143 -5.96 -1.42 5.06
N TYR A 144 -5.16 -1.15 6.08
CA TYR A 144 -4.01 -0.24 6.06
C TYR A 144 -2.75 -1.05 6.28
N MET A 145 -1.84 -1.04 5.32
CA MET A 145 -0.62 -1.86 5.33
C MET A 145 0.63 -0.99 5.31
N HIS A 146 1.78 -1.64 5.54
CA HIS A 146 3.12 -1.06 5.55
C HIS A 146 3.37 -0.02 6.64
N LEU A 147 2.50 0.01 7.65
CA LEU A 147 2.55 0.96 8.76
C LEU A 147 3.87 0.83 9.54
N ALA A 148 4.31 1.92 10.16
CA ALA A 148 5.45 1.86 11.08
C ALA A 148 5.02 1.32 12.44
N ASP A 149 3.91 1.83 12.98
CA ASP A 149 3.28 1.35 14.21
C ASP A 149 1.79 1.73 14.25
N VAL A 150 1.06 1.12 15.17
CA VAL A 150 -0.38 1.35 15.44
C VAL A 150 -0.54 2.12 16.74
N ARG A 151 -1.50 3.06 16.79
CA ARG A 151 -1.76 3.90 17.97
C ARG A 151 -1.84 3.03 19.23
N PRO A 152 -1.06 3.29 20.29
CA PRO A 152 -0.84 2.32 21.35
C PRO A 152 -2.08 1.87 22.14
N ASP A 153 -3.12 2.69 22.20
CA ASP A 153 -4.39 2.42 22.88
C ASP A 153 -5.38 1.58 22.04
N LEU A 154 -5.15 1.46 20.73
CA LEU A 154 -6.01 0.69 19.84
C LEU A 154 -5.80 -0.82 19.97
N LYS A 155 -6.90 -1.55 19.98
CA LYS A 155 -6.95 -3.01 20.04
C LYS A 155 -8.03 -3.55 19.10
N VAL A 156 -7.98 -4.85 18.84
CA VAL A 156 -9.10 -5.53 18.16
C VAL A 156 -10.38 -5.30 18.98
N GLY A 157 -11.45 -4.89 18.30
CA GLY A 157 -12.71 -4.47 18.90
C GLY A 157 -12.83 -2.96 19.17
N SER A 158 -11.75 -2.17 19.04
CA SER A 158 -11.84 -0.71 19.13
C SER A 158 -12.75 -0.16 18.04
N LYS A 159 -13.67 0.73 18.43
CA LYS A 159 -14.42 1.58 17.53
C LYS A 159 -13.57 2.79 17.15
N ILE A 160 -13.65 3.20 15.90
CA ILE A 160 -12.94 4.35 15.36
C ILE A 160 -13.87 5.19 14.49
N GLU A 161 -13.63 6.50 14.45
CA GLU A 161 -14.36 7.44 13.62
C GLU A 161 -13.61 7.78 12.33
N ALA A 162 -14.32 8.25 11.30
CA ALA A 162 -13.68 8.79 10.11
C ALA A 162 -12.82 10.02 10.47
N GLY A 163 -11.56 10.02 10.04
CA GLY A 163 -10.57 11.05 10.30
C GLY A 163 -9.78 10.84 11.60
N GLU A 164 -10.12 9.81 12.38
CA GLU A 164 -9.39 9.49 13.61
C GLU A 164 -7.99 8.95 13.32
N HIS A 165 -6.97 9.46 14.02
CA HIS A 165 -5.60 8.94 13.96
C HIS A 165 -5.53 7.49 14.46
N ILE A 166 -5.05 6.58 13.61
CA ILE A 166 -4.97 5.14 13.94
C ILE A 166 -3.56 4.55 13.90
N ALA A 167 -2.64 5.17 13.15
CA ALA A 167 -1.30 4.63 12.95
C ALA A 167 -0.32 5.69 12.45
N LEU A 168 0.94 5.27 12.31
CA LEU A 168 1.98 6.02 11.61
C LEU A 168 2.34 5.32 10.29
N MET A 169 2.60 6.11 9.25
CA MET A 169 3.10 5.60 7.97
C MET A 169 4.46 4.93 8.18
N GLY A 170 4.79 3.96 7.33
CA GLY A 170 6.07 3.28 7.42
C GLY A 170 6.50 2.66 6.11
N ALA A 171 7.38 1.68 6.25
CA ALA A 171 7.90 0.88 5.16
C ALA A 171 8.09 -0.58 5.59
N THR A 172 7.21 -1.07 6.47
CA THR A 172 7.24 -2.47 6.88
C THR A 172 6.77 -3.34 5.71
N ALA A 173 7.48 -4.43 5.45
CA ALA A 173 7.33 -5.29 4.27
C ALA A 173 7.54 -4.58 2.90
N ILE A 174 8.10 -3.37 2.89
CA ILE A 174 8.55 -2.69 1.66
C ILE A 174 10.07 -2.84 1.52
N MET A 175 10.52 -3.55 0.48
CA MET A 175 11.96 -3.81 0.24
C MET A 175 12.50 -3.01 -0.96
N ASP A 176 11.75 -2.92 -2.04
CA ASP A 176 12.23 -2.45 -3.35
C ASP A 176 11.42 -1.27 -3.92
N SER A 177 10.69 -0.55 -3.07
CA SER A 177 9.98 0.68 -3.42
C SER A 177 10.12 1.74 -2.32
N TRP A 178 9.64 2.95 -2.60
CA TRP A 178 9.59 4.04 -1.62
C TRP A 178 8.55 3.75 -0.54
N PRO A 179 8.73 4.28 0.69
CA PRO A 179 7.70 4.24 1.73
C PRO A 179 6.35 4.77 1.22
N HIS A 180 5.27 4.06 1.57
CA HIS A 180 3.90 4.39 1.22
C HIS A 180 2.93 3.69 2.18
N VAL A 181 1.70 4.20 2.27
CA VAL A 181 0.58 3.45 2.84
C VAL A 181 -0.09 2.70 1.71
N HIS A 182 -0.26 1.39 1.86
CA HIS A 182 -1.15 0.61 0.98
C HIS A 182 -2.53 0.50 1.63
N ILE A 183 -3.56 0.86 0.87
CA ILE A 183 -4.96 0.80 1.28
C ILE A 183 -5.71 -0.09 0.32
N ASP A 184 -6.43 -1.09 0.84
CA ASP A 184 -7.33 -1.88 0.00
C ASP A 184 -8.68 -2.09 0.65
N LEU A 185 -9.67 -2.30 -0.21
CA LEU A 185 -11.08 -2.36 0.13
C LEU A 185 -11.68 -3.65 -0.44
N THR A 186 -12.48 -4.33 0.38
CA THR A 186 -13.17 -5.57 0.03
C THR A 186 -14.65 -5.43 0.37
N ASN A 187 -15.53 -5.74 -0.59
CA ASN A 187 -16.98 -5.72 -0.37
C ASN A 187 -17.45 -6.94 0.47
N PRO A 188 -18.71 -6.95 0.96
CA PRO A 188 -19.26 -8.07 1.72
C PRO A 188 -19.19 -9.42 0.98
N GLU A 189 -19.20 -9.40 -0.36
CA GLU A 189 -19.09 -10.59 -1.22
C GLU A 189 -17.64 -11.09 -1.37
N GLY A 190 -16.67 -10.45 -0.73
CA GLY A 190 -15.26 -10.83 -0.75
C GLY A 190 -14.49 -10.35 -1.99
N GLN A 191 -15.08 -9.48 -2.80
CA GLN A 191 -14.48 -8.90 -3.99
C GLN A 191 -13.67 -7.65 -3.64
N ARG A 192 -12.50 -7.53 -4.27
CA ARG A 192 -11.65 -6.33 -4.18
C ARG A 192 -12.22 -5.24 -5.07
N VAL A 193 -12.32 -4.03 -4.53
CA VAL A 193 -12.80 -2.83 -5.25
C VAL A 193 -11.74 -1.73 -5.17
N ASP A 194 -11.73 -0.82 -6.14
CA ASP A 194 -10.82 0.32 -6.13
C ASP A 194 -11.24 1.32 -5.05
N PRO A 195 -10.41 1.58 -4.01
CA PRO A 195 -10.77 2.54 -2.98
C PRO A 195 -10.70 4.00 -3.47
N ALA A 196 -10.10 4.29 -4.63
CA ALA A 196 -9.87 5.66 -5.10
C ALA A 196 -11.16 6.49 -5.20
N SER A 197 -12.22 5.95 -5.84
CA SER A 197 -13.48 6.67 -6.04
C SER A 197 -14.15 7.10 -4.72
N TYR A 198 -13.94 6.35 -3.64
CA TYR A 198 -14.55 6.63 -2.34
C TYR A 198 -13.82 7.72 -1.55
N ILE A 199 -12.54 7.95 -1.84
CA ILE A 199 -11.73 8.96 -1.14
C ILE A 199 -11.49 10.23 -1.99
N GLY A 200 -12.37 10.45 -2.97
CA GLY A 200 -12.38 11.63 -3.83
C GLY A 200 -11.34 11.60 -4.95
N LEU A 201 -10.76 10.44 -5.20
CA LEU A 201 -9.74 10.24 -6.22
C LEU A 201 -10.39 9.58 -7.46
N GLN A 202 -9.99 9.96 -8.67
CA GLN A 202 -10.46 9.25 -9.87
C GLN A 202 -10.11 7.77 -9.77
N GLU A 203 -11.03 6.90 -10.21
CA GLU A 203 -10.76 5.47 -10.35
C GLU A 203 -9.52 5.27 -11.20
N THR A 204 -8.68 4.35 -10.77
CA THR A 204 -7.52 3.97 -11.54
C THR A 204 -8.00 3.05 -12.66
N ILE A 205 -7.92 3.52 -13.90
CA ILE A 205 -8.40 2.79 -15.06
C ILE A 205 -7.50 1.59 -15.32
N SER A 206 -7.83 0.46 -14.69
CA SER A 206 -7.29 -0.86 -15.04
C SER A 206 -8.38 -1.91 -14.82
N HIS A 207 -8.98 -2.37 -15.92
CA HIS A 207 -9.97 -3.44 -15.86
C HIS A 207 -9.28 -4.79 -15.78
N CYS A 208 -9.05 -5.27 -14.56
CA CYS A 208 -8.80 -6.68 -14.32
C CYS A 208 -10.12 -7.45 -14.44
N SER A 209 -10.36 -8.09 -15.59
CA SER A 209 -11.51 -8.97 -15.73
C SER A 209 -11.38 -10.13 -14.73
N ASN A 210 -12.39 -10.29 -13.86
CA ASN A 210 -12.50 -11.41 -12.92
C ASN A 210 -12.82 -12.72 -13.67
N ALA A 211 -11.95 -13.17 -14.57
CA ALA A 211 -12.18 -14.35 -15.40
C ALA A 211 -11.96 -15.70 -14.66
N SER A 212 -11.77 -15.71 -13.34
CA SER A 212 -11.40 -16.93 -12.60
C SER A 212 -12.40 -17.40 -11.52
N VAL A 213 -13.50 -16.69 -11.28
CA VAL A 213 -14.47 -17.11 -10.24
C VAL A 213 -15.64 -17.95 -10.79
N SER A 214 -15.92 -17.96 -12.10
CA SER A 214 -17.10 -18.66 -12.65
C SER A 214 -16.86 -20.09 -13.20
N LYS A 215 -15.64 -20.61 -13.24
CA LYS A 215 -15.34 -21.91 -13.91
C LYS A 215 -15.19 -23.14 -13.01
N LYS A 216 -15.55 -23.08 -11.73
CA LYS A 216 -15.48 -24.26 -10.84
C LYS A 216 -16.79 -25.01 -10.57
N ASN A 217 -17.92 -24.56 -11.12
CA ASN A 217 -19.23 -25.20 -10.93
C ASN A 217 -19.91 -25.68 -12.23
N SER A 218 -19.15 -26.08 -13.25
CA SER A 218 -19.70 -26.85 -14.37
C SER A 218 -18.64 -27.75 -15.00
N THR A 219 -18.58 -29.00 -14.51
CA THR A 219 -18.36 -30.23 -15.30
C THR A 219 -18.17 -31.39 -14.33
N LYS A 220 -19.28 -31.83 -13.74
CA LYS A 220 -19.42 -33.16 -13.15
C LYS A 220 -20.54 -33.87 -13.89
N SER A 221 -20.28 -34.31 -15.12
CA SER A 221 -21.07 -35.32 -15.83
C SER A 221 -20.35 -35.76 -17.10
N GLY A 222 -20.23 -37.08 -17.31
CA GLY A 222 -19.84 -37.66 -18.61
C GLY A 222 -18.72 -38.69 -18.55
N LYS A 223 -19.05 -39.94 -18.17
CA LYS A 223 -18.29 -41.15 -18.49
C LYS A 223 -18.07 -41.27 -20.02
N SER A 224 -16.91 -41.76 -20.44
CA SER A 224 -16.85 -43.00 -21.24
C SER A 224 -15.40 -43.51 -21.40
N ASN A 225 -15.28 -44.83 -21.23
CA ASN A 225 -14.07 -45.61 -21.45
C ASN A 225 -13.76 -45.75 -22.95
N LYS A 226 -12.48 -45.72 -23.34
CA LYS A 226 -11.96 -46.70 -24.31
C LYS A 226 -10.46 -46.89 -24.16
N ALA A 227 -10.09 -48.16 -24.22
CA ALA A 227 -8.80 -48.71 -23.85
C ALA A 227 -7.83 -48.82 -25.04
N ALA A 228 -6.56 -48.99 -24.66
CA ALA A 228 -5.63 -50.02 -25.12
C ALA A 228 -4.57 -49.70 -26.20
N LYS A 229 -3.33 -50.01 -25.76
CA LYS A 229 -2.18 -50.58 -26.49
C LYS A 229 -1.44 -49.62 -27.45
N SER A 230 -0.11 -49.64 -27.57
CA SER A 230 0.98 -50.52 -27.11
C SER A 230 2.29 -49.82 -27.49
N GLY A 231 3.33 -49.81 -26.65
CA GLY A 231 4.50 -50.65 -26.85
C GLY A 231 5.75 -49.89 -26.40
N LYS A 232 6.47 -50.41 -25.38
CA LYS A 232 7.87 -50.90 -25.45
C LYS A 232 8.83 -50.00 -26.26
N SER A 233 10.05 -49.66 -25.83
CA SER A 233 10.86 -50.08 -24.69
C SER A 233 12.21 -49.34 -24.73
N ASN A 234 12.75 -49.05 -23.55
CA ASN A 234 14.16 -49.19 -23.13
C ASN A 234 15.32 -48.44 -23.84
N LYS A 235 15.97 -47.60 -23.00
CA LYS A 235 17.38 -47.72 -22.53
C LYS A 235 18.48 -47.30 -23.52
N ALA A 236 19.24 -46.26 -23.15
CA ALA A 236 20.65 -46.37 -22.75
C ALA A 236 21.29 -45.01 -22.42
N LYS A 237 22.18 -45.06 -21.42
CA LYS A 237 23.13 -44.04 -20.99
C LYS A 237 24.10 -43.68 -22.13
N SER A 238 24.59 -42.45 -22.16
CA SER A 238 26.03 -42.19 -22.37
C SER A 238 26.39 -40.72 -22.12
N SER A 239 27.47 -40.57 -21.36
CA SER A 239 28.25 -39.39 -21.03
C SER A 239 28.93 -38.73 -22.24
N THR A 240 29.10 -37.41 -22.20
CA THR A 240 30.37 -36.75 -22.60
C THR A 240 30.46 -35.34 -22.04
N LYS A 241 31.57 -35.05 -21.34
CA LYS A 241 32.10 -33.70 -21.08
C LYS A 241 32.60 -33.10 -22.40
N SER A 242 32.44 -31.78 -22.60
CA SER A 242 33.55 -30.88 -22.99
C SER A 242 33.16 -29.39 -23.08
N ALA A 243 33.98 -28.59 -22.39
CA ALA A 243 34.51 -27.27 -22.74
C ALA A 243 33.63 -26.17 -23.39
N LYS A 244 33.33 -25.16 -22.57
CA LYS A 244 33.75 -23.75 -22.70
C LYS A 244 33.84 -23.16 -24.13
N LYS A 245 32.89 -22.27 -24.47
CA LYS A 245 33.16 -21.08 -25.30
C LYS A 245 32.28 -19.90 -24.86
N LYS A 246 32.94 -18.83 -24.41
CA LYS A 246 32.34 -17.50 -24.24
C LYS A 246 31.98 -16.97 -25.61
N SER A 247 30.78 -16.40 -25.76
CA SER A 247 30.56 -15.31 -26.70
C SER A 247 29.54 -14.36 -26.10
N ALA A 248 29.97 -13.10 -25.98
CA ALA A 248 29.15 -11.98 -25.59
C ALA A 248 28.03 -11.77 -26.61
N LYS A 249 26.83 -11.45 -26.11
CA LYS A 249 25.83 -10.71 -26.85
C LYS A 249 25.28 -9.63 -25.94
N THR A 250 25.78 -8.43 -26.20
CA THR A 250 25.21 -7.12 -25.86
C THR A 250 23.72 -7.13 -26.20
N ALA A 251 22.88 -6.91 -25.19
CA ALA A 251 21.48 -6.58 -25.38
C ALA A 251 21.30 -5.09 -25.05
N GLU A 252 20.87 -4.41 -26.09
CA GLU A 252 20.72 -2.98 -26.28
C GLU A 252 19.72 -2.37 -25.29
N VAL A 253 20.14 -1.27 -24.66
CA VAL A 253 19.34 -0.46 -23.76
C VAL A 253 18.34 0.33 -24.61
N VAL A 254 17.10 -0.15 -24.68
CA VAL A 254 15.99 0.66 -25.22
C VAL A 254 15.65 1.75 -24.20
N LYS A 255 16.29 2.91 -24.38
CA LYS A 255 15.92 4.17 -23.71
C LYS A 255 14.51 4.57 -24.17
N ARG A 256 13.53 4.52 -23.28
CA ARG A 256 12.26 5.23 -23.50
C ARG A 256 12.44 6.72 -23.17
N PRO A 257 11.88 7.64 -23.97
CA PRO A 257 12.12 9.06 -23.84
C PRO A 257 11.59 9.62 -22.52
N ARG A 258 12.43 10.44 -21.87
CA ARG A 258 12.04 11.35 -20.79
C ARG A 258 11.11 12.41 -21.39
N GLN A 259 9.87 12.47 -20.93
CA GLN A 259 9.03 13.62 -21.20
C GLN A 259 9.43 14.72 -20.21
N SER A 260 10.27 15.63 -20.69
CA SER A 260 10.61 16.88 -20.02
C SER A 260 9.41 17.81 -20.11
N TYR A 261 8.88 18.27 -18.97
CA TYR A 261 8.11 19.51 -18.96
C TYR A 261 9.05 20.65 -18.59
N VAL A 262 9.22 21.55 -19.55
CA VAL A 262 9.93 22.82 -19.45
C VAL A 262 9.08 23.77 -18.60
N GLY A 263 9.74 24.53 -17.73
CA GLY A 263 9.10 25.39 -16.75
C GLY A 263 8.45 26.64 -17.29
N THR A 264 7.69 27.29 -16.42
CA THR A 264 7.32 28.70 -16.50
C THR A 264 7.57 29.38 -15.16
N GLN A 265 7.80 30.69 -15.26
CA GLN A 265 8.63 31.53 -14.42
C GLN A 265 8.02 31.93 -13.08
N LYS A 266 8.92 32.47 -12.24
CA LYS A 266 8.72 33.35 -11.08
C LYS A 266 7.44 34.21 -11.16
N GLY A 267 6.70 34.23 -10.06
CA GLY A 267 5.74 35.27 -9.70
C GLY A 267 5.74 35.43 -8.18
N ASP A 268 5.76 36.67 -7.72
CA ASP A 268 6.06 37.15 -6.37
C ASP A 268 5.14 36.63 -5.24
N PRO A 269 5.59 36.68 -3.97
CA PRO A 269 4.78 36.25 -2.83
C PRO A 269 3.57 37.18 -2.62
N ILE A 270 2.37 36.60 -2.68
CA ILE A 270 1.13 37.26 -2.27
C ILE A 270 1.11 37.29 -0.74
N THR A 271 1.38 38.47 -0.18
CA THR A 271 1.17 38.78 1.24
C THR A 271 -0.33 38.79 1.55
N PRO A 272 -0.84 37.95 2.47
CA PRO A 272 -2.23 38.07 2.92
C PRO A 272 -2.33 39.27 3.87
N GLN A 273 -3.07 40.31 3.46
CA GLN A 273 -3.45 41.40 4.36
C GLN A 273 -4.38 40.89 5.46
N MET A 274 -3.94 41.04 6.71
CA MET A 274 -4.81 40.92 7.88
C MET A 274 -5.90 41.99 7.81
N ARG A 275 -7.16 41.58 7.65
CA ARG A 275 -8.29 42.41 8.09
C ARG A 275 -8.53 42.13 9.57
N THR A 276 -8.13 43.08 10.39
CA THR A 276 -8.59 43.23 11.77
C THR A 276 -10.10 43.43 11.79
N LEU A 277 -10.83 42.43 12.29
CA LEU A 277 -12.19 42.63 12.78
C LEU A 277 -12.08 43.09 14.23
N SER A 278 -12.21 44.40 14.44
CA SER A 278 -12.60 44.95 15.73
C SER A 278 -14.04 44.51 16.01
N ARG A 279 -14.24 43.77 17.10
CA ARG A 279 -15.53 43.68 17.81
C ARG A 279 -15.51 44.75 18.89
N GLY A 280 -16.70 45.25 19.23
CA GLY A 280 -16.90 46.20 20.34
C GLY A 280 -16.44 45.69 21.69
#